data_AF-A0A2N6PIC1-F1
#
_entry.id   AF-A0A2N6PIC1-F1
#
_cell.length_a   1.000
_cell.length_b   1.000
_cell.length_c   1.000
_cell.angle_alpha   90.00
_cell.angle_beta   90.00
_cell.angle_gamma   90.00
#
_symmetry.space_group_name_H-M   'P 1'
#
loop_
_entity.id
_entity.type
_entity.pdbx_description
1 polymer ?
#
loop_
_entity_poly.entity_id
_entity_poly.type
_entity_poly.pdbx_seq_one_letter_code
_entity_poly.pdbx_strand_id
1 'polypeptide(L)'
;MKTVHLKTKEIRSRDELADLLQQLADQIAEGTLMFRQGAEETRLEMPSSVRLSVEVVDEDKPATEQKPSKGTKREVEVEISWRVGEDGPIAADEPLTLG
;
A
#
# COMPACT_ATOMS: atom_id res chain seq x y z
N MET A 1 13.80 16.71 3.86
CA MET A 1 12.48 17.22 3.43
C MET A 1 11.71 16.05 2.83
N LYS A 2 10.43 15.86 3.16
CA LYS A 2 9.58 14.78 2.62
C LYS A 2 8.67 15.35 1.54
N THR A 3 8.66 14.74 0.35
CA THR A 3 7.74 15.08 -0.75
C THR A 3 6.69 13.99 -0.85
N VAL A 4 5.41 14.36 -0.99
CA VAL A 4 4.29 13.43 -1.19
C VAL A 4 3.79 13.63 -2.61
N HIS A 5 3.88 12.59 -3.44
CA HIS A 5 3.46 12.63 -4.84
C HIS A 5 1.98 12.31 -5.04
N LEU A 6 1.43 11.46 -4.17
CA LEU A 6 0.02 11.05 -4.23
C LEU A 6 -0.46 10.67 -2.83
N LYS A 7 -1.71 11.02 -2.50
CA LYS A 7 -2.39 10.53 -1.30
C LYS A 7 -3.90 10.47 -1.56
N THR A 8 -4.50 9.30 -1.32
CA THR A 8 -5.95 9.11 -1.39
C THR A 8 -6.48 8.51 -0.10
N LYS A 9 -7.76 8.77 0.20
CA LYS A 9 -8.55 8.14 1.26
C LYS A 9 -9.97 7.99 0.73
N GLU A 10 -10.34 6.77 0.37
CA GLU A 10 -11.63 6.46 -0.22
C GLU A 10 -12.19 5.16 0.35
N ILE A 11 -13.50 4.97 0.19
CA ILE A 11 -14.18 3.73 0.56
C ILE A 11 -14.38 2.94 -0.73
N ARG A 12 -13.92 1.69 -0.75
CA ARG A 12 -14.15 0.75 -1.85
C ARG A 12 -14.85 -0.50 -1.33
N SER A 13 -15.63 -1.14 -2.19
CA SER A 13 -16.08 -2.51 -1.96
C SER A 13 -14.90 -3.49 -2.03
N ARG A 14 -15.12 -4.72 -1.57
CA ARG A 14 -14.10 -5.78 -1.62
C ARG A 14 -13.66 -6.09 -3.06
N ASP A 15 -14.61 -6.11 -3.99
CA ASP A 15 -14.35 -6.48 -5.38
C ASP A 15 -13.55 -5.36 -6.08
N GLU A 16 -13.93 -4.09 -5.87
CA GLU A 16 -13.17 -2.94 -6.39
C GLU A 16 -11.76 -2.84 -5.80
N LEU A 17 -11.57 -3.25 -4.54
CA LEU A 17 -10.25 -3.34 -3.93
C LEU A 17 -9.42 -4.45 -4.57
N ALA A 18 -10.00 -5.63 -4.78
CA ALA A 18 -9.32 -6.76 -5.41
C ALA A 18 -8.89 -6.40 -6.85
N ASP A 19 -9.77 -5.78 -7.63
CA ASP A 19 -9.46 -5.34 -8.99
C ASP A 19 -8.33 -4.30 -9.01
N LEU A 20 -8.31 -3.36 -8.07
CA LEU A 20 -7.24 -2.37 -7.95
C LEU A 20 -5.91 -3.03 -7.58
N LEU A 21 -5.91 -3.97 -6.63
CA LEU A 21 -4.71 -4.68 -6.22
C LEU A 21 -4.18 -5.60 -7.32
N GLN A 22 -5.05 -6.18 -8.15
CA GLN A 22 -4.66 -6.96 -9.32
C GLN A 22 -3.97 -6.07 -10.36
N GLN A 23 -4.54 -4.91 -10.69
CA GLN A 23 -3.90 -3.94 -11.60
C GLN A 23 -2.54 -3.48 -11.07
N LEU A 24 -2.43 -3.25 -9.76
CA LEU A 24 -1.16 -2.92 -9.13
C LEU A 24 -0.15 -4.07 -9.26
N ALA A 25 -0.58 -5.33 -9.06
CA ALA A 25 0.27 -6.50 -9.25
C ALA A 25 0.76 -6.62 -10.70
N ASP A 26 -0.11 -6.37 -11.68
CA ASP A 26 0.25 -6.38 -13.10
C ASP A 26 1.32 -5.30 -13.41
N GLN A 27 1.14 -4.08 -12.89
CA GLN A 27 2.13 -3.00 -13.04
C GLN A 27 3.48 -3.30 -12.35
N ILE A 28 3.46 -3.93 -11.17
CA ILE A 28 4.67 -4.38 -10.48
C ILE A 28 5.43 -5.39 -11.35
N ALA A 29 4.72 -6.33 -11.98
CA ALA A 29 5.34 -7.32 -12.86
C ALA A 29 5.96 -6.69 -14.13
N GLU A 30 5.38 -5.61 -14.63
CA GLU A 30 5.94 -4.81 -15.74
C GLU A 30 7.14 -3.95 -15.34
N GLY A 31 7.32 -3.68 -14.04
CA GLY A 31 8.41 -2.84 -13.52
C GLY A 31 8.14 -1.33 -13.59
N THR A 32 6.94 -0.92 -13.99
CA THR A 32 6.52 0.50 -14.00
C THR A 32 5.18 0.65 -13.30
N LEU A 33 5.14 1.51 -12.27
CA LEU A 33 3.89 1.91 -11.62
C LEU A 33 3.36 3.20 -12.23
N MET A 34 2.05 3.25 -12.45
CA MET A 34 1.39 4.45 -12.95
C MET A 34 0.12 4.73 -12.14
N PHE A 35 0.14 5.82 -11.40
CA PHE A 35 -1.00 6.28 -10.62
C PHE A 35 -1.64 7.50 -11.28
N ARG A 36 -2.97 7.52 -11.30
CA ARG A 36 -3.77 8.61 -11.85
C ARG A 36 -4.78 9.10 -10.83
N GLN A 37 -4.84 10.41 -10.62
CA GLN A 37 -5.84 11.06 -9.78
C GLN A 37 -6.33 12.34 -10.47
N GLY A 38 -7.54 12.26 -11.05
CA GLY A 38 -8.06 13.36 -11.85
C GLY A 38 -7.20 13.63 -13.09
N ALA A 39 -6.60 14.82 -13.17
CA ALA A 39 -5.69 15.20 -14.25
C ALA A 39 -4.21 14.93 -13.94
N GLU A 40 -3.89 14.50 -12.71
CA GLU A 40 -2.51 14.22 -12.31
C GLU A 40 -2.15 12.77 -12.62
N GLU A 41 -0.96 12.58 -13.19
CA GLU A 41 -0.36 11.28 -13.45
C GLU A 41 1.02 11.23 -12.79
N THR A 42 1.28 10.19 -12.02
CA THR A 42 2.58 9.90 -11.42
C THR A 42 3.08 8.56 -11.94
N ARG A 43 4.24 8.56 -12.60
CA ARG A 43 4.93 7.38 -13.10
C ARG A 43 6.18 7.10 -12.27
N LEU A 44 6.35 5.86 -11.84
CA LEU A 44 7.52 5.42 -11.08
C LEU A 44 8.14 4.20 -11.77
N GLU A 45 9.46 4.23 -11.97
CA GLU A 45 10.21 3.06 -12.42
C GLU A 45 10.67 2.25 -11.20
N MET A 46 10.41 0.94 -11.23
CA MET A 46 10.66 0.02 -10.14
C MET A 46 11.87 -0.87 -10.46
N PRO A 47 12.84 -1.00 -9.55
CA PRO A 47 13.97 -1.90 -9.75
C PRO A 47 13.51 -3.37 -9.65
N SER A 48 14.35 -4.28 -10.14
CA SER A 48 14.08 -5.73 -10.13
C SER A 48 13.96 -6.35 -8.72
N SER A 49 14.32 -5.61 -7.67
CA SER A 49 14.20 -6.03 -6.29
C SER A 49 13.85 -4.85 -5.40
N VAL A 50 12.89 -5.05 -4.50
CA VAL A 50 12.39 -4.04 -3.57
C VAL A 50 12.21 -4.64 -2.18
N ARG A 51 12.05 -3.79 -1.16
CA ARG A 51 11.62 -4.22 0.17
C ARG A 51 10.09 -4.22 0.24
N LEU A 52 9.52 -5.30 0.77
CA LEU A 52 8.11 -5.41 1.15
C LEU A 52 8.00 -5.46 2.68
N SER A 53 7.06 -4.72 3.24
CA SER A 53 6.63 -4.83 4.64
C SER A 53 5.12 -4.95 4.68
N VAL A 54 4.60 -5.84 5.53
CA VAL A 54 3.15 -6.01 5.75
C VAL A 54 2.90 -5.99 7.24
N GLU A 55 1.98 -5.13 7.67
CA GLU A 55 1.58 -5.00 9.07
C GLU A 55 0.06 -5.16 9.19
N VAL A 56 -0.40 -5.88 10.20
CA VAL A 56 -1.82 -6.00 10.55
C VAL A 56 -2.02 -5.48 11.95
N VAL A 57 -2.82 -4.43 12.09
CA VAL A 57 -3.07 -3.75 13.36
C VAL A 57 -4.55 -3.85 13.72
N ASP A 58 -4.83 -4.34 14.93
CA ASP A 58 -6.15 -4.29 15.54
C ASP A 58 -6.15 -3.21 16.65
N GLU A 59 -7.01 -2.20 16.49
CA GLU A 59 -7.17 -1.10 17.44
C GLU A 59 -8.58 -1.16 18.04
N ASP A 60 -8.68 -1.44 19.33
CA ASP A 60 -9.94 -1.37 20.06
C ASP A 60 -10.42 0.08 20.17
N LYS A 61 -11.54 0.41 19.51
CA LYS A 61 -12.15 1.73 19.61
C LYS A 61 -13.22 1.74 20.71
N PRO A 62 -12.97 2.46 21.84
CA PRO A 62 -13.99 2.64 22.86
C PRO A 62 -15.14 3.50 22.31
N ALA A 63 -16.34 3.26 22.83
CA ALA A 63 -17.48 4.12 22.53
C ALA A 63 -17.22 5.53 23.11
N THR A 64 -17.56 6.56 22.33
CA THR A 64 -17.55 7.96 22.76
C THR A 64 -18.91 8.59 22.51
N GLU A 65 -19.21 9.75 23.10
CA GLU A 65 -20.49 10.46 22.86
C GLU A 65 -20.72 10.77 21.36
N GLN A 66 -19.63 10.92 20.60
CA GLN A 66 -19.66 11.18 19.15
C GLN A 66 -19.66 9.89 18.31
N LYS A 67 -19.33 8.75 18.92
CA LYS A 67 -19.26 7.44 18.27
C LYS A 67 -19.72 6.35 19.25
N PRO A 68 -21.05 6.15 19.40
CA PRO A 68 -21.60 5.30 20.46
C PRO A 68 -21.33 3.80 20.27
N SER A 69 -20.88 3.38 19.08
CA SER A 69 -20.52 1.99 18.80
C SER A 69 -19.09 1.69 19.25
N LYS A 70 -18.93 0.71 20.14
CA LYS A 70 -17.66 0.02 20.39
C LYS A 70 -17.32 -0.89 19.20
N GLY A 71 -16.05 -1.04 18.86
CA GLY A 71 -15.61 -2.01 17.87
C GLY A 71 -14.10 -2.04 17.69
N THR A 72 -13.58 -3.13 17.13
CA THR A 72 -12.16 -3.23 16.76
C THR A 72 -12.01 -2.71 15.34
N LYS A 73 -11.17 -1.68 15.16
CA LYS A 73 -10.72 -1.27 13.83
C LYS A 73 -9.58 -2.19 13.44
N ARG A 74 -9.73 -2.91 12.34
CA ARG A 74 -8.66 -3.67 11.70
C ARG A 74 -8.06 -2.86 10.55
N GLU A 75 -6.74 -2.84 10.50
CA GLU A 75 -5.96 -2.17 9.45
C GLU A 75 -4.92 -3.15 8.92
N VAL A 76 -4.78 -3.20 7.60
CA VAL A 76 -3.74 -3.97 6.91
C VAL A 76 -2.94 -2.96 6.11
N GLU A 77 -1.67 -2.82 6.45
CA GLU A 77 -0.73 -1.95 5.76
C GLU A 77 0.19 -2.80 4.89
N VAL A 78 0.33 -2.40 3.62
CA VAL A 78 1.27 -3.00 2.67
C VAL A 78 2.19 -1.89 2.19
N GLU A 79 3.47 -1.98 2.52
CA GLU A 79 4.48 -0.99 2.15
C GLU A 79 5.51 -1.62 1.21
N ILE A 80 5.72 -0.96 0.07
CA ILE A 80 6.76 -1.30 -0.91
C ILE A 80 7.74 -0.13 -0.97
N SER A 81 9.02 -0.40 -0.77
CA SER A 81 10.06 0.64 -0.76
C SER A 81 11.33 0.23 -1.48
N TRP A 82 11.96 1.20 -2.14
CA TRP A 82 13.26 1.06 -2.80
C TRP A 82 14.02 2.38 -2.77
N ARG A 83 15.33 2.31 -3.05
CA ARG A 83 16.18 3.49 -3.19
C ARG A 83 16.39 3.79 -4.66
N VAL A 84 16.13 5.03 -5.06
CA VAL A 84 16.35 5.46 -6.45
C VAL A 84 17.85 5.54 -6.72
N GLY A 85 18.31 4.86 -7.78
CA GLY A 85 19.71 4.86 -8.20
C GLY A 85 20.61 3.82 -7.52
N GLU A 86 20.06 2.98 -6.64
CA GLU A 86 20.74 1.80 -6.10
C GLU A 86 20.09 0.53 -6.68
N ASP A 87 20.88 -0.32 -7.34
CA ASP A 87 20.46 -1.66 -7.75
C ASP A 87 20.91 -2.67 -6.69
N GLY A 88 19.98 -3.20 -5.90
CA GLY A 88 20.31 -4.28 -4.98
C GLY A 88 19.27 -4.54 -3.90
N PRO A 89 19.30 -5.74 -3.28
CA PRO A 89 18.37 -6.10 -2.24
C PRO A 89 18.58 -5.21 -1.01
N ILE A 90 17.54 -4.49 -0.62
CA ILE A 90 17.44 -3.91 0.71
C ILE A 90 17.26 -5.08 1.68
N ALA A 91 18.01 -5.10 2.79
CA ALA A 91 17.91 -6.16 3.79
C ALA A 91 16.45 -6.46 4.12
N ALA A 92 16.07 -7.73 3.99
CA ALA A 92 14.72 -8.22 4.23
C ALA A 92 14.71 -9.11 5.50
N ASP A 93 13.59 -9.07 6.20
CA ASP A 93 13.26 -10.01 7.26
C ASP A 93 12.74 -11.33 6.62
N GLU A 94 12.02 -12.18 7.37
CA GLU A 94 11.47 -13.44 6.84
C GLU A 94 10.52 -13.22 5.64
N PRO A 95 10.53 -14.09 4.62
CA PRO A 95 9.67 -13.93 3.44
C PRO A 95 8.19 -14.13 3.78
N LEU A 96 7.34 -13.20 3.34
CA LEU A 96 5.89 -13.35 3.42
C LEU A 96 5.41 -14.46 2.48
N THR A 97 4.52 -15.31 2.98
CA THR A 97 3.81 -16.32 2.17
C THR A 97 2.31 -16.09 2.27
N LEU A 98 1.60 -16.30 1.15
CA LEU A 98 0.15 -16.35 1.12
C LEU A 98 -0.26 -17.83 1.17
N GLY A 99 -1.22 -18.16 2.04
CA GLY A 99 -1.74 -19.51 2.25
C GLY A 99 -3.01 -19.80 1.48
#